data_AF-A0A821LTP8-F1
#
_entry.id   AF-A0A821LTP8-F1
#
_cell.length_a   1.000
_cell.length_b   1.000
_cell.length_c   1.000
_cell.angle_alpha   90.00
_cell.angle_beta   90.00
_cell.angle_gamma   90.00
#
_symmetry.space_group_name_H-M   'P 1'
#
loop_
_entity.id
_entity.type
_entity.pdbx_description
1 polymer ?
#
loop_
_entity_poly.entity_id
_entity_poly.type
_entity_poly.pdbx_seq_one_letter_code
_entity_poly.pdbx_strand_id
1 'polypeptide(L)'
;MLKLVRFSLLIVLNFCNLVKEKDAKTHKRRIHADRERLSLSSSEINNNFDQCDSISDKPTDQCDLSNQNPTSISGLDIQNANTPAAITIAEMDTDDVPIRFCADSSTTIVLAVTCLESYQLDLVEQFLEKFSSHVCQTTSIDSRTTHLITNDDKHSLRSPLSMKLIEAIAHHCYCVSYRWIIDCLKYDRIIDETPYEIEGDDTDIQPHGGPRRSRLIPNRHSLFQNICFMIKCTENPDIRMTNERLEDLITTCGGQIITCVTQRLLDKYQIIVLCDMLYVSERRHNYDQCRSLGIHFVSSDWVLESILEYRQKPFSLFEEVPL
;
A
#
# COMPACT_ATOMS: atom_id res chain seq x y z
N MET A 1 6.21 2.60 26.32
CA MET A 1 5.50 3.90 26.36
C MET A 1 5.93 4.88 25.26
N LEU A 2 7.17 4.86 24.76
CA LEU A 2 7.63 5.74 23.66
C LEU A 2 7.32 5.26 22.21
N LYS A 3 6.80 4.04 22.02
CA LYS A 3 6.56 3.45 20.68
C LYS A 3 5.21 3.85 20.05
N LEU A 4 4.13 3.95 20.83
CA LEU A 4 2.79 4.34 20.34
C LEU A 4 2.71 5.81 19.88
N VAL A 5 3.59 6.67 20.39
CA VAL A 5 3.59 8.08 20.00
C VAL A 5 4.12 8.25 18.57
N ARG A 6 4.94 7.34 18.04
CA ARG A 6 5.60 7.62 16.74
C ARG A 6 4.66 7.58 15.54
N PHE A 7 3.68 6.68 15.47
CA PHE A 7 2.75 6.63 14.34
C PHE A 7 1.70 7.75 14.43
N SER A 8 1.11 7.96 15.61
CA SER A 8 0.13 9.04 15.83
C SER A 8 0.77 10.44 15.76
N LEU A 9 2.01 10.62 16.23
CA LEU A 9 2.70 11.93 16.21
C LEU A 9 3.32 12.23 14.83
N LEU A 10 3.73 11.25 14.02
CA LEU A 10 4.11 11.50 12.61
C LEU A 10 2.91 11.98 11.80
N ILE A 11 1.73 11.40 12.05
CA ILE A 11 0.48 11.78 11.39
C ILE A 11 0.05 13.17 11.87
N VAL A 12 0.04 13.45 13.18
CA VAL A 12 -0.35 14.77 13.72
C VAL A 12 0.64 15.88 13.35
N LEU A 13 1.95 15.63 13.35
CA LEU A 13 2.95 16.64 12.97
C LEU A 13 2.93 16.93 11.46
N ASN A 14 2.73 15.91 10.61
CA ASN A 14 2.52 16.13 9.18
C ASN A 14 1.20 16.85 8.90
N PHE A 15 0.14 16.56 9.66
CA PHE A 15 -1.17 17.21 9.53
C PHE A 15 -1.12 18.69 9.96
N CYS A 16 -0.48 19.02 11.09
CA CYS A 16 -0.30 20.40 11.52
C CYS A 16 0.55 21.23 10.55
N ASN A 17 1.58 20.63 9.93
CA ASN A 17 2.40 21.33 8.94
C ASN A 17 1.64 21.53 7.62
N LEU A 18 0.86 20.54 7.18
CA LEU A 18 0.06 20.63 5.94
C LEU A 18 -1.11 21.63 6.06
N VAL A 19 -1.75 21.71 7.23
CA VAL A 19 -2.81 22.69 7.53
C VAL A 19 -2.23 24.11 7.58
N LYS A 20 -1.09 24.32 8.25
CA LYS A 20 -0.41 25.63 8.27
C LYS A 20 0.04 26.08 6.87
N GLU A 21 0.46 25.15 6.02
CA GLU A 21 0.88 25.46 4.65
C GLU A 21 -0.30 25.72 3.70
N LYS A 22 -1.42 24.99 3.87
CA LYS A 22 -2.68 25.25 3.15
C LYS A 22 -3.33 26.56 3.60
N ASP A 23 -3.31 26.91 4.89
CA ASP A 23 -3.84 28.18 5.38
C ASP A 23 -2.98 29.36 4.93
N ALA A 24 -1.65 29.22 4.92
CA ALA A 24 -0.75 30.24 4.38
C ALA A 24 -0.91 30.44 2.87
N LYS A 25 -1.12 29.35 2.09
CA LYS A 25 -1.38 29.41 0.64
C LYS A 25 -2.78 29.95 0.34
N THR A 26 -3.78 29.64 1.16
CA THR A 26 -5.16 30.12 0.99
C THR A 26 -5.30 31.59 1.41
N HIS A 27 -4.58 32.02 2.46
CA HIS A 27 -4.52 33.42 2.87
C HIS A 27 -3.76 34.28 1.84
N LYS A 28 -2.64 33.79 1.27
CA LYS A 28 -1.95 34.47 0.16
C LYS A 28 -2.77 34.53 -1.12
N ARG A 29 -3.55 33.49 -1.45
CA ARG A 29 -4.47 33.49 -2.62
C ARG A 29 -5.68 34.41 -2.42
N ARG A 30 -6.23 34.50 -1.20
CA ARG A 30 -7.30 35.47 -0.88
C ARG A 30 -6.81 36.91 -0.93
N ILE A 31 -5.62 37.20 -0.42
CA ILE A 31 -5.04 38.55 -0.52
C ILE A 31 -4.73 38.93 -1.97
N HIS A 32 -4.32 37.98 -2.83
CA HIS A 32 -4.11 38.24 -4.26
C HIS A 32 -5.44 38.41 -5.04
N ALA A 33 -6.46 37.60 -4.74
CA ALA A 33 -7.77 37.68 -5.39
C ALA A 33 -8.59 38.91 -4.95
N ASP A 34 -8.48 39.34 -3.69
CA ASP A 34 -9.13 40.57 -3.22
C ASP A 34 -8.40 41.82 -3.74
N ARG A 35 -7.09 41.74 -3.99
CA ARG A 35 -6.31 42.81 -4.62
C ARG A 35 -6.59 42.97 -6.12
N GLU A 36 -6.97 41.89 -6.82
CA GLU A 36 -7.48 41.95 -8.21
C GLU A 36 -8.96 42.36 -8.29
N ARG A 37 -9.81 41.98 -7.31
CA ARG A 37 -11.21 42.43 -7.24
C ARG A 37 -11.34 43.92 -6.91
N LEU A 38 -10.48 44.46 -6.06
CA LEU A 38 -10.45 45.89 -5.74
C LEU A 38 -9.86 46.77 -6.86
N SER A 39 -9.12 46.19 -7.81
CA SER A 39 -8.71 46.90 -9.03
C SER A 39 -9.75 46.86 -10.16
N LEU A 40 -10.74 45.96 -10.09
CA LEU A 40 -11.77 45.78 -11.12
C LEU A 40 -13.14 46.38 -10.75
N SER A 41 -13.35 46.80 -9.49
CA SER A 41 -14.61 47.45 -9.08
C SER A 41 -14.60 48.99 -9.23
N SER A 42 -13.58 49.57 -9.88
CA SER A 42 -13.50 51.01 -10.17
C SER A 42 -13.87 51.37 -11.62
N SER A 43 -14.23 50.39 -12.45
CA SER A 43 -14.70 50.61 -13.81
C SER A 43 -16.02 49.89 -14.04
N GLU A 44 -17.07 50.70 -14.22
CA GLU A 44 -18.23 50.40 -15.08
C GLU A 44 -19.42 49.67 -14.44
N ILE A 45 -20.13 50.47 -13.62
CA ILE A 45 -21.59 50.56 -13.71
C ILE A 45 -21.94 51.11 -15.10
N ASN A 46 -22.58 50.33 -15.98
CA ASN A 46 -23.59 50.82 -16.94
C ASN A 46 -24.21 49.71 -17.83
N ASN A 47 -25.53 49.59 -17.71
CA ASN A 47 -26.55 49.41 -18.78
C ASN A 47 -26.70 48.10 -19.58
N ASN A 48 -27.82 47.42 -19.26
CA ASN A 48 -28.95 47.02 -20.11
C ASN A 48 -28.78 46.15 -21.39
N PHE A 49 -29.27 44.90 -21.27
CA PHE A 49 -30.46 44.29 -21.91
C PHE A 49 -30.69 44.32 -23.46
N ASP A 50 -30.93 43.11 -24.00
CA ASP A 50 -31.65 42.66 -25.21
C ASP A 50 -31.08 42.84 -26.65
N GLN A 51 -30.91 41.71 -27.39
CA GLN A 51 -31.83 41.16 -28.43
C GLN A 51 -31.14 40.36 -29.58
N CYS A 52 -31.94 39.51 -30.25
CA CYS A 52 -31.65 38.35 -31.12
C CYS A 52 -31.30 38.60 -32.62
N ASP A 53 -30.88 37.49 -33.28
CA ASP A 53 -30.98 37.10 -34.72
C ASP A 53 -30.11 37.87 -35.75
N SER A 54 -29.51 37.35 -36.84
CA SER A 54 -29.62 36.10 -37.63
C SER A 54 -28.55 36.03 -38.77
N ILE A 55 -28.20 34.80 -39.21
CA ILE A 55 -27.96 34.26 -40.60
C ILE A 55 -26.69 34.60 -41.46
N SER A 56 -26.10 33.49 -41.98
CA SER A 56 -25.28 33.18 -43.21
C SER A 56 -23.90 33.88 -43.43
N ASP A 57 -22.86 33.28 -44.03
CA ASP A 57 -22.78 32.34 -45.17
C ASP A 57 -21.50 31.45 -45.16
N LYS A 58 -21.47 30.51 -46.11
CA LYS A 58 -20.63 29.29 -46.22
C LYS A 58 -19.39 29.50 -47.17
N PRO A 59 -18.59 28.47 -47.58
CA PRO A 59 -17.11 28.42 -47.42
C PRO A 59 -16.32 28.29 -48.75
N THR A 60 -14.97 28.20 -48.73
CA THR A 60 -14.15 27.33 -49.64
C THR A 60 -12.64 27.25 -49.31
N ASP A 61 -12.17 26.01 -49.10
CA ASP A 61 -10.99 25.27 -49.63
C ASP A 61 -9.56 25.84 -49.86
N GLN A 62 -8.62 25.11 -49.22
CA GLN A 62 -7.40 24.41 -49.70
C GLN A 62 -6.18 25.08 -50.39
N CYS A 63 -5.03 24.81 -49.75
CA CYS A 63 -3.76 24.21 -50.25
C CYS A 63 -2.69 25.01 -51.04
N ASP A 64 -1.53 25.13 -50.36
CA ASP A 64 -0.17 24.69 -50.75
C ASP A 64 0.84 25.55 -51.55
N LEU A 65 2.09 25.43 -51.05
CA LEU A 65 3.44 25.53 -51.65
C LEU A 65 4.17 26.88 -51.82
N SER A 66 5.31 27.01 -51.12
CA SER A 66 6.70 27.18 -51.66
C SER A 66 7.68 27.64 -50.54
N ASN A 67 8.71 26.86 -50.17
CA ASN A 67 10.10 26.80 -50.66
C ASN A 67 10.99 28.04 -50.38
N GLN A 68 12.04 27.89 -49.54
CA GLN A 68 13.48 27.96 -49.89
C GLN A 68 14.43 28.02 -48.65
N ASN A 69 15.52 27.25 -48.75
CA ASN A 69 16.73 27.10 -47.88
C ASN A 69 17.84 28.12 -48.32
N PRO A 70 19.16 28.08 -47.91
CA PRO A 70 19.92 27.23 -46.96
C PRO A 70 20.96 27.99 -46.06
N THR A 71 21.60 27.31 -45.09
CA THR A 71 23.09 27.27 -44.98
C THR A 71 23.61 26.18 -44.05
N SER A 72 24.80 25.71 -44.40
CA SER A 72 25.53 24.47 -44.06
C SER A 72 26.29 24.51 -42.73
N ILE A 73 26.70 23.33 -42.20
CA ILE A 73 28.11 22.94 -41.89
C ILE A 73 28.15 21.48 -41.36
N SER A 74 29.12 20.71 -41.90
CA SER A 74 29.71 19.39 -41.56
C SER A 74 29.23 18.66 -40.29
N GLY A 75 28.94 17.36 -40.26
CA GLY A 75 29.63 16.23 -40.91
C GLY A 75 30.51 15.52 -39.88
N LEU A 76 30.10 14.33 -39.40
CA LEU A 76 30.95 13.23 -38.90
C LEU A 76 30.08 11.98 -38.64
N ASP A 77 30.64 10.83 -39.00
CA ASP A 77 30.01 9.51 -39.15
C ASP A 77 29.45 8.89 -37.87
N ILE A 78 28.27 8.27 -37.95
CA ILE A 78 27.78 7.30 -36.96
C ILE A 78 27.75 5.92 -37.61
N GLN A 79 28.75 5.10 -37.27
CA GLN A 79 28.66 3.66 -37.44
C GLN A 79 27.87 3.05 -36.28
N ASN A 80 26.99 2.16 -36.69
CA ASN A 80 26.08 1.32 -35.93
C ASN A 80 26.82 0.34 -35.01
N ALA A 81 26.43 0.26 -33.73
CA ALA A 81 26.72 -0.90 -32.88
C ALA A 81 25.64 -1.04 -31.79
N ASN A 82 24.69 -1.92 -32.06
CA ASN A 82 23.80 -2.52 -31.06
C ASN A 82 24.61 -3.43 -30.12
N THR A 83 24.57 -3.18 -28.82
CA THR A 83 24.63 -4.22 -27.78
C THR A 83 24.00 -3.68 -26.49
N PRO A 84 23.00 -4.34 -25.86
CA PRO A 84 22.58 -3.99 -24.52
C PRO A 84 23.71 -4.31 -23.54
N ALA A 85 24.08 -3.34 -22.71
CA ALA A 85 25.09 -3.52 -21.68
C ALA A 85 24.65 -4.62 -20.71
N ALA A 86 25.44 -5.69 -20.62
CA ALA A 86 25.31 -6.68 -19.57
C ALA A 86 25.57 -5.99 -18.23
N ILE A 87 24.54 -5.84 -17.40
CA ILE A 87 24.69 -5.45 -16.01
C ILE A 87 25.46 -6.60 -15.35
N THR A 88 26.74 -6.37 -15.11
CA THR A 88 27.59 -7.31 -14.39
C THR A 88 27.07 -7.30 -12.96
N ILE A 89 26.60 -8.45 -12.46
CA ILE A 89 26.28 -8.64 -11.04
C ILE A 89 27.62 -8.50 -10.30
N ALA A 90 27.96 -7.25 -9.96
CA ALA A 90 29.10 -6.95 -9.12
C ALA A 90 28.85 -7.61 -7.76
N GLU A 91 29.93 -8.18 -7.21
CA GLU A 91 29.98 -8.93 -5.95
C GLU A 91 29.27 -8.18 -4.81
N MET A 92 27.98 -8.42 -4.65
CA MET A 92 27.26 -8.10 -3.43
C MET A 92 27.63 -9.18 -2.42
N ASP A 93 28.17 -8.75 -1.28
CA ASP A 93 28.59 -9.58 -0.15
C ASP A 93 27.45 -10.55 0.21
N THR A 94 27.59 -11.80 -0.25
CA THR A 94 26.65 -12.88 0.03
C THR A 94 27.37 -13.75 1.04
N ASP A 95 27.04 -13.55 2.33
CA ASP A 95 27.38 -14.54 3.36
C ASP A 95 26.93 -15.92 2.85
N ASP A 96 27.85 -16.87 2.83
CA ASP A 96 27.75 -18.16 2.14
C ASP A 96 26.69 -19.06 2.83
N VAL A 97 25.41 -18.79 2.55
CA VAL A 97 24.27 -19.57 3.05
C VAL A 97 24.23 -20.92 2.32
N PRO A 98 24.14 -22.07 3.02
CA PRO A 98 24.09 -23.38 2.37
C PRO A 98 22.89 -23.49 1.42
N ILE A 99 23.15 -23.55 0.11
CA ILE A 99 22.12 -23.57 -0.92
C ILE A 99 21.45 -24.93 -0.93
N ARG A 100 20.14 -24.94 -0.67
CA ARG A 100 19.29 -26.11 -0.89
C ARG A 100 18.52 -25.91 -2.17
N PHE A 101 18.52 -26.96 -2.99
CA PHE A 101 17.75 -26.97 -4.22
C PHE A 101 16.30 -27.33 -3.94
N CYS A 102 15.36 -26.56 -4.51
CA CYS A 102 13.96 -26.87 -4.39
C CYS A 102 13.67 -28.23 -5.05
N ALA A 103 12.92 -29.08 -4.34
CA ALA A 103 12.42 -30.32 -4.91
C ALA A 103 11.36 -29.96 -5.95
N ASP A 104 11.44 -30.59 -7.11
CA ASP A 104 10.61 -30.37 -8.31
C ASP A 104 9.13 -30.13 -7.94
N SER A 105 8.73 -28.86 -7.79
CA SER A 105 7.38 -28.50 -7.38
C SER A 105 6.58 -28.20 -8.63
N SER A 106 5.60 -29.04 -8.94
CA SER A 106 4.67 -28.88 -10.07
C SER A 106 3.75 -27.65 -9.95
N THR A 107 4.04 -26.71 -9.05
CA THR A 107 3.21 -25.55 -8.72
C THR A 107 3.85 -24.28 -9.26
N THR A 108 3.11 -23.55 -10.09
CA THR A 108 3.50 -22.23 -10.59
C THR A 108 3.61 -21.22 -9.44
N ILE A 109 4.73 -20.51 -9.38
CA ILE A 109 4.96 -19.38 -8.48
C ILE A 109 4.24 -18.16 -9.06
N VAL A 110 3.23 -17.66 -8.34
CA VAL A 110 2.59 -16.37 -8.60
C VAL A 110 3.21 -15.34 -7.66
N LEU A 111 3.93 -14.39 -8.24
CA LEU A 111 4.85 -13.48 -7.55
C LEU A 111 4.33 -12.03 -7.58
N ALA A 112 4.24 -11.42 -6.41
CA ALA A 112 4.06 -9.98 -6.25
C ALA A 112 5.35 -9.34 -5.74
N VAL A 113 5.51 -8.04 -5.97
CA VAL A 113 6.65 -7.25 -5.46
C VAL A 113 6.19 -6.05 -4.63
N THR A 114 7.00 -5.65 -3.66
CA THR A 114 6.80 -4.41 -2.89
C THR A 114 8.10 -3.81 -2.36
N CYS A 115 8.15 -2.47 -2.27
CA CYS A 115 9.28 -1.72 -1.71
C CYS A 115 10.64 -2.00 -2.35
N LEU A 116 10.66 -2.32 -3.66
CA LEU A 116 11.88 -2.52 -4.43
C LEU A 116 12.34 -1.24 -5.13
N GLU A 117 13.66 -1.08 -5.24
CA GLU A 117 14.31 -0.03 -6.03
C GLU A 117 14.32 -0.39 -7.53
N SER A 118 14.55 0.60 -8.40
CA SER A 118 14.50 0.40 -9.86
C SER A 118 15.43 -0.71 -10.35
N TYR A 119 16.68 -0.76 -9.89
CA TYR A 119 17.61 -1.82 -10.30
C TYR A 119 17.18 -3.22 -9.81
N GLN A 120 16.46 -3.30 -8.69
CA GLN A 120 15.92 -4.56 -8.18
C GLN A 120 14.74 -5.03 -9.02
N LEU A 121 13.92 -4.10 -9.53
CA LEU A 121 12.85 -4.41 -10.47
C LEU A 121 13.40 -4.96 -11.80
N ASP A 122 14.49 -4.40 -12.32
CA ASP A 122 15.16 -4.92 -13.53
C ASP A 122 15.64 -6.38 -13.35
N LEU A 123 16.09 -6.74 -12.14
CA LEU A 123 16.47 -8.12 -11.81
C LEU A 123 15.24 -9.03 -11.68
N VAL A 124 14.12 -8.53 -11.15
CA VAL A 124 12.86 -9.27 -11.12
C VAL A 124 12.37 -9.56 -12.54
N GLU A 125 12.47 -8.61 -13.46
CA GLU A 125 12.12 -8.80 -14.86
C GLU A 125 12.98 -9.90 -15.51
N GLN A 126 14.29 -9.85 -15.34
CA GLN A 126 15.20 -10.91 -15.80
C GLN A 126 14.85 -12.28 -15.21
N PHE A 127 14.47 -12.34 -13.93
CA PHE A 127 14.05 -13.57 -13.27
C PHE A 127 12.74 -14.12 -13.86
N LEU A 128 11.76 -13.26 -14.10
CA LEU A 128 10.48 -13.64 -14.71
C LEU A 128 10.68 -14.16 -16.14
N GLU A 129 11.54 -13.53 -16.93
CA GLU A 129 11.86 -14.00 -18.29
C GLU A 129 12.51 -15.39 -18.25
N LYS A 130 13.54 -15.54 -17.40
CA LYS A 130 14.34 -16.75 -17.28
C LYS A 130 13.54 -17.96 -16.77
N PHE A 131 12.61 -17.74 -15.85
CA PHE A 131 11.80 -18.79 -15.23
C PHE A 131 10.31 -18.72 -15.60
N SER A 132 9.99 -18.12 -16.75
CA SER A 132 8.61 -17.87 -17.24
C SER A 132 7.71 -19.12 -17.34
N SER A 133 8.29 -20.31 -17.46
CA SER A 133 7.54 -21.58 -17.44
C SER A 133 7.02 -21.97 -16.06
N HIS A 134 7.58 -21.42 -14.99
CA HIS A 134 7.26 -21.76 -13.60
C HIS A 134 6.84 -20.55 -12.76
N VAL A 135 7.08 -19.32 -13.23
CA VAL A 135 6.84 -18.08 -12.49
C VAL A 135 6.01 -17.12 -13.32
N CYS A 136 4.99 -16.51 -12.72
CA CYS A 136 4.29 -15.36 -13.28
C CYS A 136 4.15 -14.22 -12.26
N GLN A 137 4.01 -13.00 -12.76
CA GLN A 137 3.88 -11.81 -11.92
C GLN A 137 2.41 -11.42 -11.73
N THR A 138 2.09 -10.88 -10.55
CA THR A 138 0.81 -10.20 -10.27
C THR A 138 1.05 -8.86 -9.58
N THR A 139 0.15 -7.91 -9.79
CA THR A 139 0.16 -6.62 -9.11
C THR A 139 -0.64 -6.64 -7.80
N SER A 140 -1.62 -7.55 -7.68
CA SER A 140 -2.48 -7.74 -6.51
C SER A 140 -2.03 -8.90 -5.63
N ILE A 141 -2.31 -8.79 -4.34
CA ILE A 141 -2.25 -9.93 -3.42
C ILE A 141 -3.66 -10.52 -3.36
N ASP A 142 -3.81 -11.77 -3.79
CA ASP A 142 -5.07 -12.50 -3.71
C ASP A 142 -4.82 -13.99 -3.39
N SER A 143 -5.87 -14.81 -3.42
CA SER A 143 -5.80 -16.24 -3.09
C SER A 143 -4.89 -17.07 -4.00
N ARG A 144 -4.50 -16.55 -5.16
CA ARG A 144 -3.56 -17.19 -6.09
C ARG A 144 -2.12 -16.76 -5.84
N THR A 145 -1.91 -15.61 -5.20
CA THR A 145 -0.57 -15.10 -4.92
C THR A 145 0.14 -16.03 -3.95
N THR A 146 1.32 -16.49 -4.37
CA THR A 146 2.10 -17.46 -3.59
C THR A 146 3.30 -16.82 -2.91
N HIS A 147 3.87 -15.79 -3.53
CA HIS A 147 5.11 -15.16 -3.09
C HIS A 147 4.97 -13.63 -3.11
N LEU A 148 5.52 -12.99 -2.08
CA LEU A 148 5.78 -11.56 -2.06
C LEU A 148 7.29 -11.36 -1.95
N ILE A 149 7.87 -10.72 -2.96
CA ILE A 149 9.26 -10.28 -2.92
C ILE A 149 9.34 -8.86 -2.39
N THR A 150 10.25 -8.63 -1.47
CA THR A 150 10.47 -7.31 -0.89
C THR A 150 11.93 -7.05 -0.59
N ASN A 151 12.27 -5.78 -0.38
CA ASN A 151 13.61 -5.40 0.03
C ASN A 151 13.82 -5.82 1.49
N ASP A 152 15.04 -6.20 1.85
CA ASP A 152 15.41 -6.41 3.24
C ASP A 152 16.61 -5.52 3.58
N ASP A 153 16.39 -4.55 4.48
CA ASP A 153 17.41 -3.55 4.82
C ASP A 153 18.66 -4.27 5.34
N LYS A 154 19.80 -4.08 4.66
CA LYS A 154 21.13 -4.58 5.07
C LYS A 154 21.15 -6.06 5.48
N HIS A 155 20.52 -6.93 4.67
CA HIS A 155 20.53 -8.39 4.91
C HIS A 155 19.89 -8.81 6.24
N SER A 156 19.04 -7.96 6.83
CA SER A 156 18.44 -8.21 8.14
C SER A 156 17.23 -9.14 8.11
N LEU A 157 16.77 -9.56 6.92
CA LEU A 157 15.48 -10.24 6.72
C LEU A 157 14.29 -9.45 7.30
N ARG A 158 14.39 -8.11 7.32
CA ARG A 158 13.30 -7.20 7.70
C ARG A 158 12.83 -6.40 6.51
N SER A 159 11.54 -6.51 6.22
CA SER A 159 10.89 -5.75 5.16
C SER A 159 10.52 -4.34 5.61
N PRO A 160 10.63 -3.32 4.75
CA PRO A 160 9.89 -2.09 4.94
C PRO A 160 8.39 -2.39 5.12
N LEU A 161 7.74 -1.79 6.11
CA LEU A 161 6.30 -2.00 6.33
C LEU A 161 5.49 -1.49 5.14
N SER A 162 4.69 -2.36 4.54
CA SER A 162 3.81 -2.04 3.43
C SER A 162 2.46 -2.75 3.55
N MET A 163 1.44 -2.22 2.87
CA MET A 163 0.14 -2.89 2.87
C MET A 163 0.18 -4.25 2.17
N LYS A 164 0.99 -4.38 1.11
CA LYS A 164 1.20 -5.66 0.44
C LYS A 164 1.81 -6.70 1.36
N LEU A 165 2.68 -6.30 2.30
CA LEU A 165 3.22 -7.21 3.31
C LEU A 165 2.12 -7.73 4.22
N ILE A 166 1.25 -6.84 4.74
CA ILE A 166 0.11 -7.23 5.58
C ILE A 166 -0.82 -8.19 4.82
N GLU A 167 -1.18 -7.85 3.57
CA GLU A 167 -2.01 -8.70 2.71
C GLU A 167 -1.36 -10.05 2.44
N ALA A 168 -0.05 -10.08 2.12
CA ALA A 168 0.67 -11.32 1.85
C ALA A 168 0.71 -12.23 3.07
N ILE A 169 0.86 -11.67 4.27
CA ILE A 169 0.81 -12.43 5.53
C ILE A 169 -0.61 -12.98 5.75
N ALA A 170 -1.66 -12.18 5.52
CA ALA A 170 -3.05 -12.63 5.59
C ALA A 170 -3.36 -13.76 4.58
N HIS A 171 -2.79 -13.70 3.39
CA HIS A 171 -2.92 -14.71 2.35
C HIS A 171 -1.95 -15.90 2.48
N HIS A 172 -1.15 -15.94 3.55
CA HIS A 172 -0.18 -17.01 3.82
C HIS A 172 0.89 -17.17 2.73
N CYS A 173 1.21 -16.09 2.04
CA CYS A 173 2.25 -16.08 1.02
C CYS A 173 3.62 -16.30 1.66
N TYR A 174 4.55 -16.84 0.87
CA TYR A 174 5.96 -16.79 1.18
C TYR A 174 6.44 -15.34 1.01
N CYS A 175 6.76 -14.67 2.11
CA CYS A 175 7.36 -13.33 2.07
C CYS A 175 8.89 -13.49 2.04
N VAL A 176 9.53 -13.07 0.97
CA VAL A 176 10.94 -13.39 0.68
C VAL A 176 11.71 -12.11 0.35
N SER A 177 12.95 -12.03 0.85
CA SER A 177 13.91 -11.00 0.43
C SER A 177 14.20 -11.10 -1.07
N TYR A 178 14.38 -9.95 -1.73
CA TYR A 178 14.83 -9.86 -3.11
C TYR A 178 16.19 -10.55 -3.36
N ARG A 179 17.00 -10.79 -2.32
CA ARG A 179 18.25 -11.57 -2.42
C ARG A 179 18.01 -12.97 -2.97
N TRP A 180 16.85 -13.56 -2.70
CA TRP A 180 16.45 -14.83 -3.31
C TRP A 180 16.41 -14.76 -4.84
N ILE A 181 15.95 -13.64 -5.41
CA ILE A 181 15.95 -13.41 -6.86
C ILE A 181 17.37 -13.37 -7.40
N ILE A 182 18.28 -12.67 -6.72
CA ILE A 182 19.70 -12.59 -7.09
C ILE A 182 20.30 -14.00 -7.15
N ASP A 183 20.12 -14.78 -6.09
CA ASP A 183 20.72 -16.10 -6.02
C ASP A 183 20.05 -17.09 -6.99
N CYS A 184 18.75 -16.98 -7.25
CA CYS A 184 18.10 -17.76 -8.31
C CYS A 184 18.71 -17.48 -9.70
N LEU A 185 18.95 -16.20 -10.01
CA LEU A 185 19.60 -15.80 -11.26
C LEU A 185 21.05 -16.30 -11.33
N LYS A 186 21.81 -16.13 -10.24
CA LYS A 186 23.22 -16.54 -10.12
C LYS A 186 23.40 -18.05 -10.32
N TYR A 187 22.52 -18.87 -9.75
CA TYR A 187 22.60 -20.33 -9.83
C TYR A 187 21.79 -20.94 -10.99
N ASP A 188 21.19 -20.10 -11.84
CA ASP A 188 20.35 -20.52 -12.97
C ASP A 188 19.26 -21.53 -12.56
N ARG A 189 18.67 -21.32 -11.37
CA ARG A 189 17.70 -22.25 -10.80
C ARG A 189 16.84 -21.56 -9.74
N ILE A 190 15.57 -21.98 -9.63
CA ILE A 190 14.74 -21.64 -8.47
C ILE A 190 15.24 -22.43 -7.25
N ILE A 191 15.79 -21.72 -6.26
CA ILE A 191 16.37 -22.29 -5.03
C ILE A 191 15.39 -22.20 -3.85
N ASP A 192 15.68 -22.90 -2.75
CA ASP A 192 14.88 -22.86 -1.52
C ASP A 192 14.73 -21.42 -0.99
N GLU A 193 13.48 -21.01 -0.75
CA GLU A 193 13.09 -19.69 -0.27
C GLU A 193 13.37 -19.52 1.22
N THR A 194 13.41 -20.62 1.98
CA THR A 194 13.52 -20.62 3.45
C THR A 194 14.63 -19.73 4.02
N PRO A 195 15.85 -19.72 3.47
CA PRO A 195 16.93 -18.88 4.01
C PRO A 195 16.75 -17.37 3.74
N TYR A 196 15.81 -17.01 2.87
CA TYR A 196 15.50 -15.64 2.49
C TYR A 196 14.14 -15.19 3.02
N GLU A 197 13.48 -16.02 3.83
CA GLU A 197 12.16 -15.73 4.39
C GLU A 197 12.23 -14.50 5.31
N ILE A 198 11.34 -13.55 5.09
CA ILE A 198 11.24 -12.34 5.93
C ILE A 198 10.82 -12.73 7.34
N GLU A 199 11.59 -12.26 8.32
CA GLU A 199 11.38 -12.55 9.74
C GLU A 199 10.60 -11.44 10.47
N GLY A 200 10.45 -10.27 9.86
CA GLY A 200 9.60 -9.20 10.36
C GLY A 200 9.63 -7.94 9.50
N ASP A 201 9.06 -6.85 10.01
CA ASP A 201 9.14 -5.53 9.38
C ASP A 201 10.10 -4.56 10.09
N ASP A 202 10.30 -3.38 9.51
CA ASP A 202 11.22 -2.34 9.97
C ASP A 202 10.70 -1.47 11.11
N THR A 203 9.45 -1.65 11.55
CA THR A 203 8.87 -0.89 12.67
C THR A 203 9.27 -1.45 14.03
N ASP A 204 9.63 -2.74 14.09
CA ASP A 204 9.97 -3.41 15.34
C ASP A 204 11.45 -3.74 15.49
N ILE A 205 11.88 -3.73 16.76
CA ILE A 205 13.31 -3.90 17.11
C ILE A 205 13.74 -5.35 16.92
N GLN A 206 12.82 -6.30 17.08
CA GLN A 206 13.07 -7.74 17.02
C GLN A 206 12.19 -8.37 15.94
N PRO A 207 12.68 -9.40 15.23
CA PRO A 207 11.85 -10.12 14.26
C PRO A 207 10.69 -10.81 14.98
N HIS A 208 9.46 -10.50 14.58
CA HIS A 208 8.25 -11.05 15.18
C HIS A 208 7.84 -12.42 14.59
N GLY A 209 8.45 -12.83 13.47
CA GLY A 209 8.24 -14.13 12.82
C GLY A 209 6.84 -14.31 12.22
N GLY A 210 6.14 -13.21 11.98
CA GLY A 210 4.76 -13.21 11.49
C GLY A 210 4.55 -13.89 10.14
N PRO A 211 5.35 -13.56 9.09
CA PRO A 211 5.24 -14.21 7.78
C PRO A 211 5.37 -15.74 7.86
N ARG A 212 6.40 -16.22 8.56
CA ARG A 212 6.61 -17.66 8.77
C ARG A 212 5.47 -18.29 9.57
N ARG A 213 4.99 -17.62 10.61
CA ARG A 213 3.89 -18.10 11.45
C ARG A 213 2.60 -18.25 10.66
N SER A 214 2.25 -17.26 9.83
CA SER A 214 1.04 -17.35 9.00
C SER A 214 1.17 -18.47 7.98
N ARG A 215 2.28 -18.56 7.26
CA ARG A 215 2.48 -19.56 6.21
C ARG A 215 2.38 -21.01 6.70
N LEU A 216 2.92 -21.28 7.89
CA LEU A 216 2.99 -22.62 8.46
C LEU A 216 1.79 -23.00 9.33
N ILE A 217 0.81 -22.11 9.51
CA ILE A 217 -0.32 -22.43 10.38
C ILE A 217 -1.22 -23.52 9.76
N PRO A 218 -1.66 -24.54 10.53
CA PRO A 218 -2.51 -25.60 10.00
C PRO A 218 -3.89 -25.10 9.53
N ASN A 219 -4.47 -24.14 10.25
CA ASN A 219 -5.76 -23.54 9.90
C ASN A 219 -5.56 -22.08 9.47
N ARG A 220 -5.65 -21.84 8.16
CA ARG A 220 -5.44 -20.53 7.53
C ARG A 220 -6.46 -19.46 7.93
N HIS A 221 -7.59 -19.85 8.52
CA HIS A 221 -8.62 -18.92 8.99
C HIS A 221 -8.67 -18.81 10.51
N SER A 222 -7.59 -19.16 11.20
CA SER A 222 -7.60 -19.25 12.67
C SER A 222 -7.35 -17.91 13.37
N LEU A 223 -6.74 -16.92 12.70
CA LEU A 223 -6.34 -15.68 13.36
C LEU A 223 -7.52 -14.93 13.99
N PHE A 224 -8.64 -14.83 13.26
CA PHE A 224 -9.87 -14.19 13.75
C PHE A 224 -11.06 -15.16 13.86
N GLN A 225 -10.76 -16.45 14.00
CA GLN A 225 -11.80 -17.46 14.15
C GLN A 225 -12.66 -17.17 15.39
N ASN A 226 -13.98 -17.33 15.22
CA ASN A 226 -14.99 -17.05 16.25
C ASN A 226 -15.06 -15.58 16.71
N ILE A 227 -14.62 -14.64 15.86
CA ILE A 227 -14.75 -13.21 16.10
C ILE A 227 -15.66 -12.57 15.05
N CYS A 228 -16.62 -11.78 15.51
CA CYS A 228 -17.44 -10.90 14.67
C CYS A 228 -16.97 -9.45 14.80
N PHE A 229 -16.86 -8.76 13.67
CA PHE A 229 -16.40 -7.39 13.56
C PHE A 229 -17.52 -6.48 13.07
N MET A 230 -17.64 -5.33 13.69
CA MET A 230 -18.44 -4.23 13.20
C MET A 230 -17.53 -3.05 12.88
N ILE A 231 -17.52 -2.60 11.63
CA ILE A 231 -16.69 -1.49 11.19
C ILE A 231 -17.49 -0.19 11.28
N LYS A 232 -16.94 0.76 12.03
CA LYS A 232 -17.47 2.10 12.33
C LYS A 232 -16.38 3.16 12.23
N CYS A 233 -15.31 2.87 11.50
CA CYS A 233 -14.27 3.83 11.16
C CYS A 233 -14.82 4.85 10.15
N THR A 234 -14.50 6.12 10.35
CA THR A 234 -14.77 7.16 9.36
C THR A 234 -13.93 6.89 8.12
N GLU A 235 -14.57 6.82 6.95
CA GLU A 235 -13.86 6.74 5.68
C GLU A 235 -13.09 8.04 5.46
N ASN A 236 -11.76 7.94 5.51
CA ASN A 236 -10.89 9.05 5.23
C ASN A 236 -10.20 8.83 3.88
N PRO A 237 -10.47 9.66 2.86
CA PRO A 237 -9.90 9.49 1.53
C PRO A 237 -8.37 9.67 1.48
N ASP A 238 -7.75 10.26 2.51
CA ASP A 238 -6.29 10.38 2.63
C ASP A 238 -5.64 9.14 3.28
N ILE A 239 -6.43 8.20 3.84
CA ILE A 239 -5.94 7.00 4.52
C ILE A 239 -5.84 5.84 3.52
N ARG A 240 -4.70 5.14 3.52
CA ARG A 240 -4.39 4.00 2.64
C ARG A 240 -5.22 2.73 2.90
N MET A 241 -6.17 2.79 3.82
CA MET A 241 -6.99 1.68 4.30
C MET A 241 -8.46 2.07 4.19
N THR A 242 -9.19 1.42 3.28
CA THR A 242 -10.65 1.55 3.14
C THR A 242 -11.34 0.51 4.02
N ASN A 243 -12.62 0.74 4.33
CA ASN A 243 -13.42 -0.24 5.06
C ASN A 243 -13.52 -1.56 4.28
N GLU A 244 -13.71 -1.51 2.96
CA GLU A 244 -13.74 -2.70 2.09
C GLU A 244 -12.44 -3.53 2.22
N ARG A 245 -11.28 -2.88 2.16
CA ARG A 245 -9.99 -3.58 2.30
C ARG A 245 -9.81 -4.18 3.70
N LEU A 246 -10.31 -3.51 4.72
CA LEU A 246 -10.31 -4.02 6.09
C LEU A 246 -11.24 -5.23 6.24
N GLU A 247 -12.42 -5.21 5.60
CA GLU A 247 -13.33 -6.36 5.52
C GLU A 247 -12.66 -7.56 4.85
N ASP A 248 -11.96 -7.34 3.74
CA ASP A 248 -11.23 -8.39 3.02
C ASP A 248 -10.13 -9.02 3.90
N LEU A 249 -9.34 -8.21 4.62
CA LEU A 249 -8.32 -8.72 5.53
C LEU A 249 -8.92 -9.54 6.68
N ILE A 250 -10.00 -9.03 7.29
CA ILE A 250 -10.69 -9.70 8.40
C ILE A 250 -11.25 -11.04 7.95
N THR A 251 -11.96 -11.06 6.82
CA THR A 251 -12.62 -12.26 6.28
C THR A 251 -11.60 -13.28 5.82
N THR A 252 -10.52 -12.86 5.15
CA THR A 252 -9.39 -13.71 4.78
C THR A 252 -8.80 -14.42 6.01
N CYS A 253 -8.68 -13.70 7.13
CA CYS A 253 -8.17 -14.22 8.39
C CYS A 253 -9.22 -14.97 9.25
N GLY A 254 -10.43 -15.19 8.74
CA GLY A 254 -11.48 -16.00 9.37
C GLY A 254 -12.48 -15.26 10.25
N GLY A 255 -12.43 -13.93 10.28
CA GLY A 255 -13.40 -13.09 10.98
C GLY A 255 -14.70 -12.93 10.18
N GLN A 256 -15.76 -12.51 10.86
CA GLN A 256 -17.07 -12.28 10.25
C GLN A 256 -17.49 -10.82 10.38
N ILE A 257 -17.94 -10.20 9.29
CA ILE A 257 -18.47 -8.83 9.34
C ILE A 257 -19.95 -8.86 9.73
N ILE A 258 -20.34 -8.04 10.70
CA ILE A 258 -21.71 -7.87 11.16
C ILE A 258 -22.13 -6.40 11.14
N THR A 259 -23.40 -6.15 10.83
CA THR A 259 -23.97 -4.80 10.79
C THR A 259 -24.70 -4.42 12.07
N CYS A 260 -25.12 -5.42 12.86
CA CYS A 260 -25.79 -5.24 14.15
C CYS A 260 -25.39 -6.34 15.16
N VAL A 261 -25.44 -5.99 16.45
CA VAL A 261 -25.24 -6.93 17.56
C VAL A 261 -26.58 -7.54 17.95
N THR A 262 -26.62 -8.86 18.13
CA THR A 262 -27.80 -9.59 18.64
C THR A 262 -27.38 -10.50 19.79
N GLN A 263 -28.30 -10.87 20.67
CA GLN A 263 -28.00 -11.77 21.79
C GLN A 263 -27.39 -13.10 21.31
N ARG A 264 -27.93 -13.67 20.23
CA ARG A 264 -27.42 -14.90 19.62
C ARG A 264 -25.95 -14.79 19.19
N LEU A 265 -25.51 -13.60 18.75
CA LEU A 265 -24.11 -13.38 18.39
C LEU A 265 -23.25 -13.27 19.65
N LEU A 266 -23.69 -12.53 20.67
CA LEU A 266 -22.99 -12.40 21.96
C LEU A 266 -22.79 -13.75 22.65
N ASP A 267 -23.75 -14.67 22.54
CA ASP A 267 -23.66 -15.99 23.16
C ASP A 267 -22.61 -16.91 22.52
N LYS A 268 -22.18 -16.62 21.28
CA LYS A 268 -21.37 -17.53 20.46
C LYS A 268 -20.03 -16.97 20.00
N TYR A 269 -19.92 -15.64 19.88
CA TYR A 269 -18.79 -14.99 19.24
C TYR A 269 -18.23 -13.87 20.12
N GLN A 270 -16.92 -13.68 20.06
CA GLN A 270 -16.32 -12.44 20.52
C GLN A 270 -16.73 -11.33 19.53
N ILE A 271 -17.21 -10.20 20.04
CA ILE A 271 -17.57 -9.05 19.21
C ILE A 271 -16.53 -7.95 19.39
N ILE A 272 -16.05 -7.42 18.26
CA ILE A 272 -15.13 -6.28 18.19
C ILE A 272 -15.77 -5.20 17.32
N VAL A 273 -15.79 -3.97 17.82
CA VAL A 273 -16.15 -2.77 17.06
C VAL A 273 -14.86 -2.07 16.67
N LEU A 274 -14.59 -1.99 15.38
CA LEU A 274 -13.49 -1.20 14.83
C LEU A 274 -14.00 0.22 14.62
N CYS A 275 -13.40 1.18 15.30
CA CYS A 275 -13.86 2.57 15.28
C CYS A 275 -12.72 3.55 15.49
N ASP A 276 -12.97 4.81 15.17
CA ASP A 276 -12.12 5.91 15.55
C ASP A 276 -12.64 6.61 16.81
N MET A 277 -11.81 7.53 17.34
CA MET A 277 -12.17 8.34 18.51
C MET A 277 -13.41 9.21 18.31
N LEU A 278 -13.73 9.61 17.07
CA LEU A 278 -14.92 10.42 16.79
C LEU A 278 -16.18 9.59 17.08
N TYR A 279 -16.23 8.37 16.54
CA TYR A 279 -17.34 7.45 16.75
C TYR A 279 -17.55 7.12 18.23
N VAL A 280 -16.47 6.82 18.96
CA VAL A 280 -16.55 6.48 20.39
C VAL A 280 -17.06 7.67 21.22
N SER A 281 -16.61 8.88 20.90
CA SER A 281 -17.03 10.11 21.59
C SER A 281 -18.52 10.40 21.38
N GLU A 282 -19.03 10.22 20.16
CA GLU A 282 -20.46 10.41 19.85
C GLU A 282 -21.37 9.37 20.51
N ARG A 283 -20.84 8.18 20.80
CA ARG A 283 -21.61 7.04 21.36
C ARG A 283 -21.28 6.71 22.81
N ARG A 284 -20.73 7.67 23.56
CA ARG A 284 -20.33 7.50 24.97
C ARG A 284 -21.41 6.85 25.84
N HIS A 285 -22.68 7.21 25.65
CA HIS A 285 -23.79 6.65 26.44
C HIS A 285 -23.94 5.13 26.32
N ASN A 286 -23.56 4.55 25.17
CA ASN A 286 -23.67 3.12 24.91
C ASN A 286 -22.35 2.38 25.19
N TYR A 287 -21.24 3.11 25.34
CA TYR A 287 -19.90 2.52 25.51
C TYR A 287 -19.81 1.61 26.74
N ASP A 288 -20.19 2.10 27.92
CA ASP A 288 -20.10 1.35 29.18
C ASP A 288 -20.99 0.10 29.15
N GLN A 289 -22.19 0.23 28.58
CA GLN A 289 -23.11 -0.90 28.40
C GLN A 289 -22.51 -1.96 27.47
N CYS A 290 -21.99 -1.57 26.30
CA CYS A 290 -21.34 -2.49 25.37
C CYS A 290 -20.13 -3.17 26.01
N ARG A 291 -19.31 -2.45 26.79
CA ARG A 291 -18.18 -3.03 27.52
C ARG A 291 -18.62 -4.06 28.55
N SER A 292 -19.73 -3.80 29.27
CA SER A 292 -20.31 -4.76 30.22
C SER A 292 -20.79 -6.07 29.56
N LEU A 293 -21.07 -6.02 28.25
CA LEU A 293 -21.41 -7.18 27.42
C LEU A 293 -20.17 -7.85 26.78
N GLY A 294 -18.95 -7.42 27.14
CA GLY A 294 -17.70 -7.97 26.60
C GLY A 294 -17.37 -7.50 25.17
N ILE A 295 -18.01 -6.43 24.69
CA ILE A 295 -17.70 -5.84 23.38
C ILE A 295 -16.50 -4.91 23.51
N HIS A 296 -15.48 -5.12 22.67
CA HIS A 296 -14.29 -4.26 22.62
C HIS A 296 -14.41 -3.22 21.51
N PHE A 297 -14.02 -1.99 21.81
CA PHE A 297 -13.90 -0.88 20.85
C PHE A 297 -12.43 -0.60 20.64
N VAL A 298 -11.93 -0.87 19.44
CA VAL A 298 -10.51 -0.71 19.13
C VAL A 298 -10.30 -0.02 17.78
N SER A 299 -9.14 0.60 17.60
CA SER A 299 -8.77 1.15 16.31
C SER A 299 -8.55 0.03 15.27
N SER A 300 -8.61 0.39 13.97
CA SER A 300 -8.30 -0.55 12.89
C SER A 300 -6.87 -1.10 12.94
N ASP A 301 -5.95 -0.40 13.60
CA ASP A 301 -4.55 -0.82 13.74
C ASP A 301 -4.44 -2.15 14.50
N TRP A 302 -5.39 -2.46 15.40
CA TRP A 302 -5.42 -3.76 16.07
C TRP A 302 -5.48 -4.92 15.08
N VAL A 303 -6.26 -4.78 13.99
CA VAL A 303 -6.35 -5.82 12.94
C VAL A 303 -5.02 -5.92 12.20
N LEU A 304 -4.47 -4.78 11.76
CA LEU A 304 -3.25 -4.73 10.95
C LEU A 304 -2.06 -5.31 11.72
N GLU A 305 -1.87 -4.89 12.97
CA GLU A 305 -0.80 -5.38 13.82
C GLU A 305 -0.99 -6.85 14.23
N SER A 306 -2.25 -7.30 14.38
CA SER A 306 -2.51 -8.72 14.63
C SER A 306 -2.17 -9.59 13.43
N ILE A 307 -2.40 -9.10 12.21
CA ILE A 307 -2.02 -9.79 10.98
C ILE A 307 -0.50 -9.82 10.81
N LEU A 308 0.19 -8.69 11.02
CA LEU A 308 1.65 -8.59 10.88
C LEU A 308 2.40 -9.65 11.69
N GLU A 309 1.98 -9.94 12.93
CA GLU A 309 2.57 -11.00 13.75
C GLU A 309 1.86 -12.36 13.61
N TYR A 310 0.78 -12.39 12.85
CA TYR A 310 -0.20 -13.45 12.76
C TYR A 310 -0.62 -13.98 14.13
N ARG A 311 -0.91 -13.04 15.04
CA ARG A 311 -1.30 -13.26 16.44
C ARG A 311 -2.14 -12.10 16.91
N GLN A 312 -3.29 -12.38 17.53
CA GLN A 312 -4.14 -11.36 18.13
C GLN A 312 -3.37 -10.52 19.17
N LYS A 313 -3.36 -9.21 18.97
CA LYS A 313 -2.74 -8.26 19.90
C LYS A 313 -3.63 -8.03 21.13
N PRO A 314 -3.06 -7.62 22.27
CA PRO A 314 -3.84 -7.20 23.43
C PRO A 314 -4.71 -5.97 23.09
N PHE A 315 -6.01 -6.04 23.36
CA PHE A 315 -6.93 -4.93 23.10
C PHE A 315 -6.53 -3.64 23.79
N SER A 316 -5.99 -3.70 25.01
CA SER A 316 -5.61 -2.55 25.82
C SER A 316 -4.58 -1.60 25.16
N LEU A 317 -3.89 -2.06 24.11
CA LEU A 317 -2.97 -1.23 23.34
C LEU A 317 -3.66 -0.40 22.25
N PHE A 318 -4.90 -0.74 21.92
CA PHE A 318 -5.68 -0.17 20.81
C PHE A 318 -7.09 0.25 21.23
N GLU A 319 -7.43 0.12 22.52
CA GLU A 319 -8.73 0.49 23.05
C GLU A 319 -8.97 1.99 22.85
N GLU A 320 -10.05 2.30 22.15
CA GLU A 320 -10.53 3.67 22.02
C GLU A 320 -11.48 3.94 23.20
N VAL A 321 -11.17 4.98 23.98
CA VAL A 321 -11.89 5.32 25.21
C VAL A 321 -12.50 6.70 25.05
N PRO A 322 -13.80 6.90 25.35
CA PRO A 322 -14.40 8.23 25.27
C PRO A 322 -13.67 9.22 26.19
N LEU A 323 -13.35 10.40 25.68
CA LEU A 323 -12.75 11.51 26.43
C LEU A 323 -13.66 12.03 27.55
#